data_AF-A0A6E8VIY9-F1
#
_entry.id   AF-A0A6E8VIY9-F1
#
_cell.length_a   1.000
_cell.length_b   1.000
_cell.length_c   1.000
_cell.angle_alpha   90.00
_cell.angle_beta   90.00
_cell.angle_gamma   90.00
#
_symmetry.space_group_name_H-M   'P 1'
#
loop_
_entity.id
_entity.type
_entity.pdbx_description
1 polymer ?
#
loop_
_entity_poly.entity_id
_entity_poly.type
_entity_poly.pdbx_seq_one_letter_code
_entity_poly.pdbx_strand_id
1 'polypeptide(L)'
;MSSSSAEGNGSPDNNNSRPSGASVTIKSIDSKVEQRGSVTESYEMVDTGKSAPPVTLTVDGFGTVKHPKTGATETVKRFTWQNTEGMSVQVISYGAIITVMKVPDRNGRVDDVVLGFDDIPGYQTPNNPYFGATIGRIANRVGGGRFTLNGQEFQVTKNFDKRHQLHGGKIGFDKYNWEAFVDGTAVTLTHTSPDGDEGYPGAVMVSVRYELKADNRFEALFKAASTKPTPINLTNHSYFNLAGHATGHEEIYRHVVSINADKITDTDADSIPSGKFICVGGTPYDLRIPRELGPAMAKTVGKGFDDNFCLTKGTEQGRTFTARVIHPHSGRVLEVYTDQPGVQFYTSNFMPDPNKNINPKPVNAPEYYEVTRLEPLIPEGAADPPIRGKGGAKYCKHGAFCLETQNFPDAINQPNFPSAVLNPGAQYVHEVVYKFDVLRD
;
A
#
# COMPACT_ATOMS: atom_id res chain seq x y z
N MET A 1 33.94 61.78 -13.52
CA MET A 1 33.54 62.47 -14.76
C MET A 1 32.30 61.73 -15.25
N SER A 2 31.12 62.22 -14.85
CA SER A 2 30.22 63.11 -15.64
C SER A 2 29.31 62.24 -16.53
N SER A 3 28.06 61.98 -16.11
CA SER A 3 26.85 62.86 -16.23
C SER A 3 26.00 62.37 -17.42
N SER A 4 24.78 61.87 -17.18
CA SER A 4 23.47 62.52 -17.47
C SER A 4 23.24 62.83 -18.96
N SER A 5 22.08 62.73 -19.60
CA SER A 5 20.64 62.65 -19.27
C SER A 5 19.93 62.52 -20.65
N ALA A 6 18.84 61.75 -20.80
CA ALA A 6 17.42 62.20 -20.92
C ALA A 6 17.18 63.19 -22.11
N GLU A 7 16.19 63.14 -23.01
CA GLU A 7 14.79 62.65 -23.10
C GLU A 7 14.41 62.52 -24.60
N GLY A 8 13.52 61.60 -25.00
CA GLY A 8 12.12 61.90 -25.42
C GLY A 8 12.00 61.99 -26.97
N ASN A 9 10.97 61.57 -27.69
CA ASN A 9 9.63 61.03 -27.41
C ASN A 9 9.04 60.51 -28.75
N GLY A 10 8.17 59.48 -28.76
CA GLY A 10 7.37 59.14 -29.96
C GLY A 10 6.93 57.67 -30.07
N SER A 11 5.74 57.37 -29.55
CA SER A 11 5.00 56.09 -29.67
C SER A 11 4.21 56.01 -30.99
N PRO A 12 3.66 54.84 -31.43
CA PRO A 12 2.45 54.30 -30.78
C PRO A 12 2.34 52.77 -30.62
N ASP A 13 1.59 52.43 -29.56
CA ASP A 13 0.60 51.35 -29.38
C ASP A 13 0.97 49.87 -29.62
N ASN A 14 0.97 49.10 -28.51
CA ASN A 14 0.10 47.92 -28.46
C ASN A 14 -0.31 47.54 -27.02
N ASN A 15 -1.62 47.33 -26.87
CA ASN A 15 -2.35 46.99 -25.65
C ASN A 15 -1.98 45.60 -25.11
N ASN A 16 -1.75 45.49 -23.80
CA ASN A 16 -2.16 44.32 -23.03
C ASN A 16 -2.39 44.68 -21.55
N SER A 17 -3.64 44.96 -21.21
CA SER A 17 -4.12 45.26 -19.87
C SER A 17 -4.20 43.98 -19.03
N ARG A 18 -3.55 43.99 -17.87
CA ARG A 18 -3.84 43.08 -16.75
C ARG A 18 -5.25 43.35 -16.25
N PRO A 19 -6.10 42.33 -15.99
CA PRO A 19 -7.20 42.51 -15.08
C PRO A 19 -6.70 42.36 -13.64
N SER A 20 -7.11 43.34 -12.85
CA SER A 20 -7.02 43.48 -11.41
C SER A 20 -7.54 42.26 -10.64
N GLY A 21 -7.05 42.12 -9.41
CA GLY A 21 -7.34 41.01 -8.52
C GLY A 21 -8.84 40.72 -8.33
N ALA A 22 -9.18 39.44 -8.41
CA ALA A 22 -10.47 38.95 -7.96
C ALA A 22 -10.45 38.87 -6.43
N SER A 23 -11.29 39.69 -5.81
CA SER A 23 -11.58 39.65 -4.38
C SER A 23 -12.34 38.36 -4.03
N VAL A 24 -11.84 37.60 -3.07
CA VAL A 24 -12.52 36.45 -2.47
C VAL A 24 -13.48 36.98 -1.39
N THR A 25 -14.78 36.70 -1.51
CA THR A 25 -15.75 36.96 -0.44
C THR A 25 -16.15 35.64 0.21
N ILE A 26 -15.67 35.44 1.45
CA ILE A 26 -16.09 34.34 2.32
C ILE A 26 -17.37 34.79 3.03
N LYS A 27 -18.47 34.04 2.87
CA LYS A 27 -19.64 34.19 3.74
C LYS A 27 -19.64 33.06 4.77
N SER A 28 -19.64 33.41 6.06
CA SER A 28 -20.00 32.47 7.11
C SER A 28 -21.50 32.22 7.07
N ILE A 29 -21.91 30.97 7.28
CA ILE A 29 -23.29 30.65 7.64
C ILE A 29 -23.30 30.44 9.14
N ASP A 30 -23.95 31.36 9.86
CA ASP A 30 -24.40 31.12 11.22
C ASP A 30 -25.61 30.21 11.19
N SER A 31 -25.48 29.01 11.75
CA SER A 31 -26.60 28.36 12.42
C SER A 31 -26.09 27.44 13.53
N LYS A 32 -26.25 27.89 14.77
CA LYS A 32 -26.33 27.02 15.95
C LYS A 32 -27.65 26.26 15.87
N VAL A 33 -27.61 24.92 15.83
CA VAL A 33 -28.41 24.01 16.69
C VAL A 33 -27.67 22.67 16.82
N GLU A 34 -27.70 22.13 18.04
CA GLU A 34 -26.93 21.01 18.61
C GLU A 34 -27.27 19.59 18.11
N GLN A 35 -26.25 18.72 18.22
CA GLN A 35 -26.26 17.24 18.34
C GLN A 35 -26.72 16.36 17.16
N ARG A 36 -25.75 16.01 16.28
CA ARG A 36 -25.21 14.66 16.02
C ARG A 36 -24.16 14.80 14.92
N GLY A 37 -22.88 14.73 15.30
CA GLY A 37 -21.76 15.17 14.48
C GLY A 37 -21.40 14.25 13.32
N SER A 38 -21.75 14.68 12.10
CA SER A 38 -20.88 14.58 10.93
C SER A 38 -20.99 15.90 10.19
N VAL A 39 -19.97 16.76 10.29
CA VAL A 39 -19.88 17.94 9.43
C VAL A 39 -19.29 17.44 8.11
N THR A 40 -20.15 17.24 7.12
CA THR A 40 -19.73 17.01 5.73
C THR A 40 -19.42 18.37 5.12
N GLU A 41 -18.15 18.68 4.91
CA GLU A 41 -17.76 19.78 4.03
C GLU A 41 -17.87 19.28 2.59
N SER A 42 -19.00 19.55 1.94
CA SER A 42 -19.16 19.34 0.50
C SER A 42 -18.73 20.60 -0.24
N TYR A 43 -17.71 20.48 -1.09
CA TYR A 43 -17.30 21.54 -2.01
C TYR A 43 -18.05 21.34 -3.34
N GLU A 44 -19.06 22.15 -3.63
CA GLU A 44 -19.68 22.20 -4.96
C GLU A 44 -18.89 23.14 -5.88
N MET A 45 -18.39 22.59 -6.99
CA MET A 45 -17.87 23.37 -8.10
C MET A 45 -19.06 23.84 -8.94
N VAL A 46 -19.22 25.16 -9.11
CA VAL A 46 -20.18 25.73 -10.05
C VAL A 46 -19.69 25.45 -11.47
N ASP A 47 -20.39 24.57 -12.20
CA ASP A 47 -20.08 24.21 -13.58
C ASP A 47 -20.39 25.36 -14.55
N THR A 48 -19.38 25.69 -15.37
CA THR A 48 -19.50 26.58 -16.53
C THR A 48 -19.40 25.71 -17.80
N GLY A 49 -20.37 24.82 -17.99
CA GLY A 49 -20.62 24.11 -19.24
C GLY A 49 -19.47 23.25 -19.79
N LYS A 50 -18.72 22.53 -18.95
CA LYS A 50 -17.74 21.52 -19.40
C LYS A 50 -18.18 20.10 -19.02
N SER A 51 -17.93 19.13 -19.91
CA SER A 51 -18.11 17.70 -19.65
C SER A 51 -17.55 17.32 -18.27
N ALA A 52 -18.27 16.49 -17.52
CA ALA A 52 -17.87 16.06 -16.18
C ALA A 52 -16.40 15.60 -16.13
N PRO A 53 -15.64 15.96 -15.09
CA PRO A 53 -14.23 15.58 -14.99
C PRO A 53 -14.09 14.06 -14.94
N PRO A 54 -13.05 13.48 -15.57
CA PRO A 54 -12.90 12.03 -15.71
C PRO A 54 -12.64 11.30 -14.37
N VAL A 55 -12.27 12.05 -13.33
CA VAL A 55 -12.09 11.57 -11.96
C VAL A 55 -12.65 12.61 -11.00
N THR A 56 -13.40 12.16 -9.99
CA THR A 56 -13.87 12.98 -8.87
C THR A 56 -13.21 12.54 -7.58
N LEU A 57 -13.11 13.46 -6.62
CA LEU A 57 -12.62 13.21 -5.27
C LEU A 57 -13.60 13.82 -4.27
N THR A 58 -14.03 13.03 -3.28
CA THR A 58 -14.81 13.52 -2.13
C THR A 58 -14.03 13.29 -0.84
N VAL A 59 -14.23 14.19 0.13
CA VAL A 59 -13.56 14.14 1.43
C VAL A 59 -14.61 14.20 2.53
N ASP A 60 -14.55 13.25 3.46
CA ASP A 60 -15.43 13.22 4.63
C ASP A 60 -14.68 12.70 5.88
N GLY A 61 -15.38 12.60 7.02
CA GLY A 61 -14.84 12.02 8.25
C GLY A 61 -15.08 10.50 8.32
N PHE A 62 -14.03 9.75 8.67
CA PHE A 62 -14.10 8.29 8.86
C PHE A 62 -14.26 7.87 10.33
N GLY A 63 -13.86 8.74 11.26
CA GLY A 63 -13.87 8.45 12.69
C GLY A 63 -12.85 9.31 13.44
N THR A 64 -12.51 8.90 14.66
CA THR A 64 -11.47 9.56 15.46
C THR A 64 -10.50 8.53 16.02
N VAL A 65 -9.23 8.94 16.18
CA VAL A 65 -8.19 8.15 16.82
C VAL A 65 -7.55 8.93 17.96
N LYS A 66 -6.78 8.25 18.80
CA LYS A 66 -5.90 8.86 19.78
C LYS A 66 -4.48 8.88 19.23
N HIS A 67 -3.84 10.04 19.22
CA HIS A 67 -2.44 10.16 18.85
C HIS A 67 -1.59 9.26 19.77
N PRO A 68 -0.77 8.34 19.23
CA PRO A 68 -0.20 7.25 20.02
C PRO A 68 0.83 7.71 21.06
N LYS A 69 1.37 8.94 20.92
CA LYS A 69 2.35 9.51 21.87
C LYS A 69 1.79 10.56 22.82
N THR A 70 0.77 11.31 22.39
CA THR A 70 0.25 12.47 23.16
C THR A 70 -1.15 12.22 23.71
N GLY A 71 -1.86 11.21 23.22
CA GLY A 71 -3.25 10.93 23.59
C GLY A 71 -4.27 11.94 23.08
N ALA A 72 -3.86 12.90 22.24
CA ALA A 72 -4.76 13.86 21.62
C ALA A 72 -5.79 13.14 20.73
N THR A 73 -7.05 13.58 20.75
CA THR A 73 -8.05 13.06 19.81
C THR A 73 -7.86 13.71 18.45
N GLU A 74 -7.77 12.91 17.40
CA GLU A 74 -7.56 13.37 16.03
C GLU A 74 -8.70 12.84 15.14
N THR A 75 -9.25 13.69 14.29
CA THR A 75 -10.25 13.28 13.30
C THR A 75 -9.54 12.61 12.12
N VAL A 76 -10.01 11.43 11.74
CA VAL A 76 -9.53 10.72 10.56
C VAL A 76 -10.38 11.13 9.37
N LYS A 77 -9.73 11.62 8.31
CA LYS A 77 -10.37 11.96 7.04
C LYS A 77 -10.39 10.74 6.13
N ARG A 78 -11.42 10.61 5.31
CA ARG A 78 -11.51 9.65 4.20
C ARG A 78 -11.55 10.41 2.89
N PHE A 79 -10.82 9.91 1.91
CA PHE A 79 -10.71 10.41 0.55
C PHE A 79 -11.27 9.33 -0.37
N THR A 80 -12.33 9.64 -1.11
CA THR A 80 -12.94 8.71 -2.05
C THR A 80 -12.75 9.23 -3.47
N TRP A 81 -12.03 8.49 -4.30
CA TRP A 81 -11.96 8.71 -5.73
C TRP A 81 -12.98 7.88 -6.47
N GLN A 82 -13.50 8.41 -7.57
CA GLN A 82 -14.27 7.66 -8.54
C GLN A 82 -13.93 8.14 -9.95
N ASN A 83 -13.78 7.21 -10.90
CA ASN A 83 -13.58 7.55 -12.31
C ASN A 83 -14.77 7.10 -13.18
N THR A 84 -14.75 7.50 -14.45
CA THR A 84 -15.80 7.20 -15.42
C THR A 84 -15.83 5.72 -15.86
N GLU A 85 -14.76 4.97 -15.62
CA GLU A 85 -14.65 3.54 -15.94
C GLU A 85 -15.25 2.64 -14.84
N GLY A 86 -15.82 3.23 -13.78
CA GLY A 86 -16.48 2.51 -12.69
C GLY A 86 -15.53 2.06 -11.57
N MET A 87 -14.25 2.46 -11.61
CA MET A 87 -13.32 2.22 -10.51
C MET A 87 -13.51 3.27 -9.40
N SER A 88 -13.44 2.82 -8.14
CA SER A 88 -13.44 3.70 -6.98
C SER A 88 -12.41 3.25 -5.95
N VAL A 89 -11.70 4.20 -5.35
CA VAL A 89 -10.67 3.93 -4.33
C VAL A 89 -10.97 4.77 -3.10
N GLN A 90 -10.76 4.21 -1.92
CA GLN A 90 -10.81 4.96 -0.66
C GLN A 90 -9.48 4.87 0.08
N VAL A 91 -9.01 6.02 0.55
CA VAL A 91 -7.88 6.14 1.48
C VAL A 91 -8.32 6.89 2.71
N ILE A 92 -7.81 6.51 3.88
CA ILE A 92 -8.00 7.26 5.13
C ILE A 92 -6.68 7.86 5.60
N SER A 93 -6.74 8.99 6.32
CA SER A 93 -5.53 9.66 6.84
C SER A 93 -4.82 8.85 7.92
N TYR A 94 -5.51 7.95 8.62
CA TYR A 94 -4.89 7.03 9.56
C TYR A 94 -4.06 5.99 8.82
N GLY A 95 -2.76 5.91 9.14
CA GLY A 95 -1.77 5.03 8.50
C GLY A 95 -1.61 5.23 6.99
N ALA A 96 -2.20 6.31 6.43
CA ALA A 96 -2.38 6.48 4.99
C ALA A 96 -2.92 5.20 4.31
N ILE A 97 -3.92 4.59 4.96
CA ILE A 97 -4.45 3.25 4.64
C ILE A 97 -5.37 3.31 3.43
N ILE A 98 -5.16 2.42 2.47
CA ILE A 98 -6.13 2.12 1.40
C ILE A 98 -7.20 1.19 1.98
N THR A 99 -8.45 1.64 2.06
CA THR A 99 -9.54 0.89 2.69
C THR A 99 -10.43 0.16 1.68
N VAL A 100 -10.53 0.66 0.45
CA VAL A 100 -11.40 0.14 -0.62
C VAL A 100 -10.70 0.30 -1.98
N MET A 101 -10.81 -0.72 -2.84
CA MET A 101 -10.54 -0.63 -4.26
C MET A 101 -11.63 -1.39 -5.01
N LYS A 102 -12.64 -0.67 -5.50
CA LYS A 102 -13.75 -1.23 -6.26
C LYS A 102 -13.42 -1.27 -7.74
N VAL A 103 -13.52 -2.45 -8.35
CA VAL A 103 -13.11 -2.69 -9.75
C VAL A 103 -14.20 -3.49 -10.49
N PRO A 104 -14.63 -3.08 -11.69
CA PRO A 104 -15.55 -3.86 -12.53
C PRO A 104 -14.97 -5.22 -12.92
N ASP A 105 -15.81 -6.24 -13.02
CA ASP A 105 -15.51 -7.53 -13.67
C ASP A 105 -15.85 -7.49 -15.17
N ARG A 106 -15.61 -8.60 -15.90
CA ARG A 106 -15.94 -8.74 -17.33
C ARG A 106 -17.41 -8.51 -17.68
N ASN A 107 -18.31 -8.64 -16.70
CA ASN A 107 -19.74 -8.43 -16.83
C ASN A 107 -20.19 -7.05 -16.30
N GLY A 108 -19.25 -6.17 -15.95
CA GLY A 108 -19.52 -4.85 -15.38
C GLY A 108 -19.91 -4.87 -13.89
N ARG A 109 -19.84 -6.03 -13.20
CA ARG A 109 -20.11 -6.09 -11.76
C ARG A 109 -18.92 -5.56 -10.98
N VAL A 110 -19.16 -4.51 -10.22
CA VAL A 110 -18.14 -3.86 -9.39
C VAL A 110 -18.05 -4.58 -8.05
N ASP A 111 -16.85 -4.97 -7.65
CA ASP A 111 -16.59 -5.52 -6.32
C ASP A 111 -15.31 -4.92 -5.73
N ASP A 112 -15.22 -4.90 -4.41
CA ASP A 112 -14.05 -4.44 -3.68
C ASP A 112 -13.00 -5.55 -3.63
N VAL A 113 -11.81 -5.28 -4.16
CA VAL A 113 -10.74 -6.28 -4.33
C VAL A 113 -9.64 -6.17 -3.28
N VAL A 114 -9.80 -5.34 -2.23
CA VAL A 114 -8.85 -5.28 -1.11
C VAL A 114 -9.50 -5.66 0.21
N LEU A 115 -8.75 -6.32 1.08
CA LEU A 115 -9.19 -6.61 2.46
C LEU A 115 -9.06 -5.33 3.31
N GLY A 116 -9.79 -5.31 4.42
CA GLY A 116 -9.83 -4.17 5.34
C GLY A 116 -11.04 -4.23 6.27
N PHE A 117 -11.29 -3.12 6.96
CA PHE A 117 -12.38 -2.95 7.92
C PHE A 117 -13.31 -1.79 7.54
N ASP A 118 -14.51 -1.80 8.11
CA ASP A 118 -15.52 -0.76 7.91
C ASP A 118 -15.28 0.50 8.76
N ASP A 119 -14.48 0.39 9.84
CA ASP A 119 -14.32 1.46 10.83
C ASP A 119 -12.92 1.49 11.49
N ILE A 120 -12.66 2.57 12.24
CA ILE A 120 -11.41 2.78 12.99
C ILE A 120 -11.13 1.67 14.02
N PRO A 121 -12.09 1.23 14.87
CA PRO A 121 -11.87 0.11 15.78
C PRO A 121 -11.35 -1.15 15.08
N GLY A 122 -11.86 -1.46 13.88
CA GLY A 122 -11.32 -2.51 13.03
C GLY A 122 -9.85 -2.30 12.68
N TYR A 123 -9.46 -1.11 12.21
CA TYR A 123 -8.05 -0.83 11.89
C TYR A 123 -7.11 -0.77 13.11
N GLN A 124 -7.64 -0.48 14.31
CA GLN A 124 -6.87 -0.45 15.56
C GLN A 124 -6.85 -1.77 16.33
N THR A 125 -7.57 -2.80 15.85
CA THR A 125 -7.57 -4.11 16.50
C THR A 125 -6.18 -4.74 16.48
N PRO A 126 -5.75 -5.42 17.56
CA PRO A 126 -4.46 -6.13 17.57
C PRO A 126 -4.38 -7.25 16.52
N ASN A 127 -5.52 -7.68 15.97
CA ASN A 127 -5.59 -8.69 14.91
C ASN A 127 -5.41 -8.10 13.51
N ASN A 128 -5.26 -6.78 13.33
CA ASN A 128 -5.03 -6.18 12.02
C ASN A 128 -3.59 -6.45 11.56
N PRO A 129 -3.36 -7.26 10.52
CA PRO A 129 -2.02 -7.54 10.01
C PRO A 129 -1.62 -6.45 8.99
N TYR A 130 -1.79 -5.18 9.36
CA TYR A 130 -1.44 -4.01 8.54
C TYR A 130 -2.27 -3.81 7.26
N PHE A 131 -3.55 -4.21 7.22
CA PHE A 131 -4.39 -4.10 6.02
C PHE A 131 -4.34 -2.70 5.39
N GLY A 132 -3.76 -2.62 4.18
CA GLY A 132 -3.76 -1.43 3.34
C GLY A 132 -2.86 -0.29 3.80
N ALA A 133 -2.13 -0.46 4.90
CA ALA A 133 -1.37 0.61 5.53
C ALA A 133 -0.10 0.99 4.75
N THR A 134 0.30 2.25 4.87
CA THR A 134 1.66 2.67 4.55
C THR A 134 2.60 2.23 5.67
N ILE A 135 3.65 1.49 5.32
CA ILE A 135 4.59 0.93 6.27
C ILE A 135 5.90 1.72 6.27
N GLY A 136 6.44 1.94 7.47
CA GLY A 136 7.73 2.56 7.71
C GLY A 136 8.04 2.70 9.22
N ARG A 137 9.24 3.11 9.61
CA ARG A 137 10.31 3.67 8.77
C ARG A 137 11.02 2.66 7.85
N ILE A 138 11.07 1.39 8.25
CA ILE A 138 11.55 0.26 7.43
C ILE A 138 10.44 -0.77 7.30
N ALA A 139 9.98 -0.99 6.07
CA ALA A 139 9.18 -2.14 5.68
C ALA A 139 9.95 -3.44 5.87
N ASN A 140 9.20 -4.52 6.14
CA ASN A 140 9.73 -5.84 6.45
C ASN A 140 10.66 -5.84 7.69
N ARG A 141 11.66 -6.72 7.72
CA ARG A 141 12.44 -7.04 8.93
C ARG A 141 13.77 -6.29 9.02
N VAL A 142 14.17 -6.01 10.26
CA VAL A 142 15.56 -5.67 10.63
C VAL A 142 16.09 -6.79 11.55
N GLY A 143 17.11 -7.51 11.06
CA GLY A 143 17.78 -8.61 11.73
C GLY A 143 18.31 -8.20 13.11
N GLY A 144 18.10 -9.06 14.11
CA GLY A 144 18.43 -8.79 15.51
C GLY A 144 17.83 -7.52 16.14
N GLY A 145 16.97 -6.77 15.45
CA GLY A 145 16.48 -5.45 15.88
C GLY A 145 17.62 -4.44 16.09
N ARG A 146 18.67 -4.50 15.25
CA ARG A 146 19.82 -3.61 15.32
C ARG A 146 20.48 -3.44 13.96
N PHE A 147 21.27 -2.39 13.81
CA PHE A 147 22.13 -2.18 12.66
C PHE A 147 23.30 -1.26 13.02
N THR A 148 24.32 -1.23 12.15
CA THR A 148 25.44 -0.29 12.28
C THR A 148 25.39 0.74 11.17
N LEU A 149 25.49 2.02 11.51
CA LEU A 149 25.53 3.13 10.57
C LEU A 149 26.65 4.10 10.95
N ASN A 150 27.56 4.37 10.02
CA ASN A 150 28.75 5.21 10.23
C ASN A 150 29.58 4.81 11.46
N GLY A 151 29.72 3.50 11.70
CA GLY A 151 30.47 2.95 12.84
C GLY A 151 29.75 2.99 14.19
N GLN A 152 28.52 3.53 14.24
CA GLN A 152 27.68 3.53 15.44
C GLN A 152 26.63 2.42 15.36
N GLU A 153 26.47 1.64 16.43
CA GLU A 153 25.39 0.67 16.57
C GLU A 153 24.10 1.36 17.03
N PHE A 154 22.99 1.01 16.39
CA PHE A 154 21.64 1.42 16.74
C PHE A 154 20.80 0.19 17.07
N GLN A 155 19.99 0.30 18.11
CA GLN A 155 18.97 -0.70 18.45
C GLN A 155 17.61 -0.12 18.13
N VAL A 156 16.81 -0.89 17.39
CA VAL A 156 15.44 -0.54 17.03
C VAL A 156 14.46 -1.43 17.78
N THR A 157 13.21 -0.97 17.91
CA THR A 157 12.22 -1.67 18.72
C THR A 157 11.97 -3.09 18.21
N LYS A 158 12.12 -4.08 19.09
CA LYS A 158 11.78 -5.47 18.77
C LYS A 158 10.30 -5.72 19.00
N ASN A 159 9.58 -6.01 17.93
CA ASN A 159 8.15 -6.35 17.92
C ASN A 159 7.85 -7.72 17.28
N PHE A 160 8.86 -8.41 16.75
CA PHE A 160 8.72 -9.77 16.19
C PHE A 160 9.58 -10.75 16.98
N ASP A 161 8.93 -11.72 17.63
CA ASP A 161 9.53 -12.73 18.53
C ASP A 161 10.45 -12.16 19.63
N LYS A 162 10.36 -10.86 19.92
CA LYS A 162 11.31 -10.11 20.76
C LYS A 162 12.77 -10.19 20.27
N ARG A 163 13.00 -10.63 19.02
CA ARG A 163 14.32 -10.83 18.41
C ARG A 163 14.59 -9.83 17.30
N HIS A 164 13.59 -9.57 16.48
CA HIS A 164 13.68 -8.74 15.29
C HIS A 164 12.72 -7.55 15.39
N GLN A 165 12.97 -6.55 14.55
CA GLN A 165 11.94 -5.59 14.24
C GLN A 165 11.24 -5.99 12.93
N LEU A 166 9.94 -5.75 12.88
CA LEU A 166 9.09 -5.89 11.71
C LEU A 166 8.31 -4.58 11.49
N HIS A 167 8.25 -4.12 10.24
CA HIS A 167 7.39 -3.03 9.77
C HIS A 167 7.50 -1.73 10.62
N GLY A 168 8.73 -1.33 10.92
CA GLY A 168 9.02 -0.07 11.59
C GLY A 168 8.80 -0.02 13.10
N GLY A 169 8.38 -1.13 13.73
CA GLY A 169 8.33 -1.25 15.20
C GLY A 169 6.91 -1.34 15.77
N LYS A 170 6.77 -1.02 17.06
CA LYS A 170 5.47 -1.17 17.76
C LYS A 170 4.46 -0.13 17.28
N ILE A 171 4.89 1.13 17.18
CA ILE A 171 4.14 2.27 16.67
C ILE A 171 4.81 2.71 15.36
N GLY A 172 4.67 1.87 14.34
CA GLY A 172 5.08 2.19 12.98
C GLY A 172 4.20 3.27 12.35
N PHE A 173 4.56 3.64 11.12
CA PHE A 173 3.88 4.65 10.31
C PHE A 173 2.39 4.36 10.07
N ASP A 174 2.01 3.08 10.14
CA ASP A 174 0.65 2.56 10.06
C ASP A 174 -0.24 3.01 11.22
N LYS A 175 0.34 3.46 12.35
CA LYS A 175 -0.41 3.75 13.59
C LYS A 175 -0.57 5.24 13.90
N TYR A 176 -0.18 6.11 12.98
CA TYR A 176 -0.35 7.56 13.09
C TYR A 176 -1.49 8.07 12.23
N ASN A 177 -2.17 9.13 12.65
CA ASN A 177 -2.99 9.91 11.72
C ASN A 177 -2.08 10.90 10.97
N TRP A 178 -2.16 10.91 9.65
CA TRP A 178 -1.31 11.74 8.80
C TRP A 178 -1.99 13.07 8.49
N GLU A 179 -1.20 14.13 8.37
CA GLU A 179 -1.69 15.43 7.93
C GLU A 179 -2.01 15.39 6.44
N ALA A 180 -3.21 15.86 6.06
CA ALA A 180 -3.68 15.78 4.69
C ALA A 180 -3.71 17.13 3.98
N PHE A 181 -3.18 17.15 2.76
CA PHE A 181 -3.28 18.25 1.82
C PHE A 181 -3.91 17.77 0.51
N VAL A 182 -4.93 18.47 0.03
CA VAL A 182 -5.68 18.13 -1.19
C VAL A 182 -5.43 19.20 -2.25
N ASP A 183 -5.05 18.77 -3.44
CA ASP A 183 -4.81 19.63 -4.61
C ASP A 183 -5.46 19.00 -5.84
N GLY A 184 -6.59 19.55 -6.27
CA GLY A 184 -7.45 18.93 -7.28
C GLY A 184 -7.91 17.54 -6.85
N THR A 185 -7.58 16.52 -7.64
CA THR A 185 -7.87 15.11 -7.34
C THR A 185 -6.69 14.40 -6.67
N ALA A 186 -5.62 15.09 -6.29
CA ALA A 186 -4.49 14.45 -5.64
C ALA A 186 -4.46 14.72 -4.15
N VAL A 187 -4.16 13.68 -3.36
CA VAL A 187 -4.10 13.76 -1.90
C VAL A 187 -2.69 13.45 -1.46
N THR A 188 -2.05 14.40 -0.79
CA THR A 188 -0.77 14.19 -0.12
C THR A 188 -1.01 14.03 1.37
N LEU A 189 -0.61 12.88 1.92
CA LEU A 189 -0.61 12.60 3.35
C LEU A 189 0.84 12.71 3.86
N THR A 190 1.06 13.45 4.95
CA THR A 190 2.38 13.72 5.52
C THR A 190 2.45 13.30 6.99
N HIS A 191 3.56 12.71 7.39
CA HIS A 191 3.88 12.40 8.77
C HIS A 191 5.34 12.79 9.09
N THR A 192 5.57 13.27 10.31
CA THR A 192 6.93 13.55 10.80
C THR A 192 7.26 12.61 11.96
N SER A 193 8.22 11.73 11.72
CA SER A 193 8.77 10.83 12.72
C SER A 193 10.01 11.50 13.36
N PRO A 194 10.01 11.80 14.67
CA PRO A 194 11.11 12.52 15.31
C PRO A 194 12.41 11.70 15.36
N ASP A 195 13.51 12.36 15.73
CA ASP A 195 14.79 11.68 16.03
C ASP A 195 14.62 10.72 17.22
N GLY A 196 15.15 9.51 17.09
CA GLY A 196 15.04 8.44 18.09
C GLY A 196 13.74 7.65 18.05
N ASP A 197 12.81 7.98 17.16
CA ASP A 197 11.53 7.27 17.05
C ASP A 197 11.72 5.79 16.69
N GLU A 198 11.11 4.88 17.45
CA GLU A 198 11.31 3.42 17.36
C GLU A 198 12.81 2.99 17.36
N GLY A 199 13.70 3.84 17.87
CA GLY A 199 15.15 3.62 17.92
C GLY A 199 15.94 4.12 16.70
N TYR A 200 15.28 4.74 15.72
CA TYR A 200 15.94 5.23 14.52
C TYR A 200 16.59 6.61 14.68
N PRO A 201 17.80 6.85 14.15
CA PRO A 201 18.42 8.17 14.14
C PRO A 201 17.76 9.10 13.12
N GLY A 202 17.80 10.40 13.38
CA GLY A 202 17.30 11.44 12.48
C GLY A 202 15.78 11.58 12.53
N ALA A 203 15.32 12.83 12.55
CA ALA A 203 13.93 13.10 12.23
C ALA A 203 13.70 12.83 10.74
N VAL A 204 12.56 12.26 10.39
CA VAL A 204 12.15 11.99 9.02
C VAL A 204 10.78 12.63 8.79
N MET A 205 10.73 13.52 7.80
CA MET A 205 9.45 13.93 7.21
C MET A 205 9.19 13.01 6.02
N VAL A 206 8.05 12.33 6.05
CA VAL A 206 7.61 11.39 5.02
C VAL A 206 6.26 11.85 4.47
N SER A 207 6.05 11.67 3.18
CA SER A 207 4.75 11.88 2.54
C SER A 207 4.43 10.78 1.54
N VAL A 208 3.15 10.43 1.42
CA VAL A 208 2.63 9.65 0.29
C VAL A 208 1.58 10.49 -0.44
N ARG A 209 1.76 10.64 -1.76
CA ARG A 209 0.77 11.26 -2.64
C ARG A 209 0.01 10.18 -3.39
N TYR A 210 -1.30 10.16 -3.23
CA TYR A 210 -2.22 9.27 -3.94
C TYR A 210 -3.01 10.00 -5.02
N GLU A 211 -3.23 9.32 -6.14
CA GLU A 211 -4.08 9.83 -7.22
C GLU A 211 -4.70 8.67 -8.03
N LEU A 212 -6.01 8.73 -8.28
CA LEU A 212 -6.69 7.89 -9.27
C LEU A 212 -6.65 8.58 -10.63
N LYS A 213 -6.30 7.84 -11.67
CA LYS A 213 -6.33 8.31 -13.06
C LYS A 213 -7.57 7.77 -13.79
N ALA A 214 -7.89 8.40 -14.91
CA ALA A 214 -9.01 8.02 -15.77
C ALA A 214 -8.88 6.58 -16.32
N ASP A 215 -7.66 6.09 -16.51
CA ASP A 215 -7.33 4.78 -17.09
C ASP A 215 -7.11 3.68 -16.03
N ASN A 216 -7.85 3.73 -14.92
CA ASN A 216 -7.80 2.75 -13.82
C ASN A 216 -6.41 2.52 -13.20
N ARG A 217 -5.50 3.51 -13.34
CA ARG A 217 -4.26 3.56 -12.55
C ARG A 217 -4.51 4.27 -11.23
N PHE A 218 -4.20 3.60 -10.14
CA PHE A 218 -4.05 4.21 -8.83
C PHE A 218 -2.55 4.33 -8.52
N GLU A 219 -2.06 5.56 -8.42
CA GLU A 219 -0.65 5.87 -8.24
C GLU A 219 -0.36 6.29 -6.80
N ALA A 220 0.74 5.80 -6.23
CA ALA A 220 1.28 6.27 -4.96
C ALA A 220 2.74 6.70 -5.13
N LEU A 221 3.05 7.92 -4.69
CA LEU A 221 4.39 8.49 -4.69
C LEU A 221 4.83 8.77 -3.25
N PHE A 222 5.75 7.97 -2.75
CA PHE A 222 6.38 8.17 -1.46
C PHE A 222 7.60 9.07 -1.60
N LYS A 223 7.72 10.03 -0.69
CA LYS A 223 8.88 10.91 -0.56
C LYS A 223 9.29 11.01 0.90
N ALA A 224 10.59 11.09 1.15
CA ALA A 224 11.08 11.38 2.49
C ALA A 224 12.39 12.17 2.49
N ALA A 225 12.59 12.94 3.54
CA ALA A 225 13.82 13.67 3.84
C ALA A 225 14.19 13.46 5.31
N SER A 226 15.49 13.44 5.62
CA SER A 226 15.97 13.24 6.99
C SER A 226 16.96 14.31 7.45
N THR A 227 17.00 14.52 8.76
CA THR A 227 17.96 15.42 9.42
C THR A 227 19.29 14.76 9.78
N LYS A 228 19.36 13.42 9.78
CA LYS A 228 20.59 12.63 9.97
C LYS A 228 20.58 11.44 9.00
N PRO A 229 21.73 10.81 8.71
CA PRO A 229 21.75 9.52 8.03
C PRO A 229 20.85 8.51 8.76
N THR A 230 19.92 7.90 8.04
CA THR A 230 18.95 6.95 8.63
C THR A 230 18.51 5.92 7.59
N PRO A 231 18.23 4.67 7.97
CA PRO A 231 17.64 3.71 7.04
C PRO A 231 16.18 4.08 6.76
N ILE A 232 15.75 3.96 5.50
CA ILE A 232 14.36 4.13 5.09
C ILE A 232 13.97 3.11 4.00
N ASN A 233 12.76 2.54 4.14
CA ASN A 233 12.17 1.63 3.18
C ASN A 233 10.65 1.69 3.37
N LEU A 234 9.93 2.24 2.42
CA LEU A 234 8.49 2.48 2.53
C LEU A 234 7.74 1.60 1.55
N THR A 235 6.57 1.09 1.95
CA THR A 235 5.68 0.33 1.07
C THR A 235 4.22 0.55 1.45
N ASN A 236 3.30 0.06 0.61
CA ASN A 236 1.90 -0.11 0.96
C ASN A 236 1.59 -1.61 1.14
N HIS A 237 0.87 -1.95 2.20
CA HIS A 237 0.58 -3.33 2.60
C HIS A 237 -0.88 -3.73 2.29
N SER A 238 -1.41 -3.34 1.12
CA SER A 238 -2.72 -3.79 0.64
C SER A 238 -2.74 -5.29 0.34
N TYR A 239 -3.79 -5.94 0.84
CA TYR A 239 -4.10 -7.34 0.62
C TYR A 239 -5.18 -7.44 -0.45
N PHE A 240 -4.85 -8.04 -1.58
CA PHE A 240 -5.70 -8.13 -2.76
C PHE A 240 -6.37 -9.51 -2.88
N ASN A 241 -7.62 -9.49 -3.34
CA ASN A 241 -8.33 -10.65 -3.88
C ASN A 241 -9.18 -10.16 -5.06
N LEU A 242 -8.73 -10.42 -6.29
CA LEU A 242 -9.37 -9.92 -7.52
C LEU A 242 -10.71 -10.59 -7.83
N ALA A 243 -11.07 -11.66 -7.11
CA ALA A 243 -12.41 -12.23 -7.15
C ALA A 243 -13.40 -11.40 -6.31
N GLY A 244 -12.90 -10.66 -5.33
CA GLY A 244 -13.66 -9.91 -4.33
C GLY A 244 -13.16 -10.24 -2.92
N HIS A 245 -13.05 -9.24 -2.05
CA HIS A 245 -12.39 -9.39 -0.73
C HIS A 245 -13.05 -10.44 0.18
N ALA A 246 -14.33 -10.74 -0.03
CA ALA A 246 -15.10 -11.69 0.77
C ALA A 246 -15.09 -13.14 0.23
N THR A 247 -14.47 -13.38 -0.93
CA THR A 247 -14.54 -14.70 -1.61
C THR A 247 -13.65 -15.78 -0.97
N GLY A 248 -12.63 -15.38 -0.21
CA GLY A 248 -11.78 -16.31 0.53
C GLY A 248 -10.78 -17.09 -0.32
N HIS A 249 -10.26 -18.18 0.24
CA HIS A 249 -9.08 -18.87 -0.29
C HIS A 249 -9.32 -19.69 -1.56
N GLU A 250 -10.54 -20.18 -1.77
CA GLU A 250 -10.87 -20.97 -2.96
C GLU A 250 -10.59 -20.20 -4.25
N GLU A 251 -10.94 -18.91 -4.29
CA GLU A 251 -10.68 -18.06 -5.45
C GLU A 251 -9.23 -17.57 -5.52
N ILE A 252 -8.53 -17.42 -4.38
CA ILE A 252 -7.09 -17.09 -4.38
C ILE A 252 -6.27 -18.14 -5.09
N TYR A 253 -6.57 -19.42 -4.90
CA TYR A 253 -5.85 -20.49 -5.58
C TYR A 253 -5.99 -20.47 -7.10
N ARG A 254 -7.04 -19.83 -7.62
CA ARG A 254 -7.30 -19.67 -9.06
C ARG A 254 -6.62 -18.46 -9.67
N HIS A 255 -6.04 -17.57 -8.86
CA HIS A 255 -5.32 -16.42 -9.40
C HIS A 255 -4.11 -16.88 -10.20
N VAL A 256 -3.89 -16.24 -11.34
CA VAL A 256 -2.73 -16.49 -12.21
C VAL A 256 -1.75 -15.34 -12.02
N VAL A 257 -0.56 -15.65 -11.51
CA VAL A 257 0.46 -14.68 -11.10
C VAL A 257 1.67 -14.79 -12.01
N SER A 258 2.23 -13.64 -12.36
CA SER A 258 3.56 -13.51 -12.94
C SER A 258 4.33 -12.37 -12.27
N ILE A 259 5.62 -12.56 -12.01
CA ILE A 259 6.52 -11.58 -11.38
C ILE A 259 7.80 -11.49 -12.22
N ASN A 260 8.20 -10.28 -12.57
CA ASN A 260 9.39 -9.96 -13.35
C ASN A 260 10.65 -9.97 -12.46
N ALA A 261 11.01 -11.16 -11.99
CA ALA A 261 12.16 -11.38 -11.12
C ALA A 261 12.83 -12.71 -11.46
N ASP A 262 14.16 -12.70 -11.56
CA ASP A 262 14.98 -13.89 -11.79
C ASP A 262 15.58 -14.47 -10.50
N LYS A 263 15.44 -13.76 -9.37
CA LYS A 263 15.96 -14.14 -8.06
C LYS A 263 15.00 -13.80 -6.93
N ILE A 264 15.14 -14.51 -5.81
CA ILE A 264 14.62 -14.11 -4.50
C ILE A 264 15.80 -13.92 -3.52
N THR A 265 15.57 -13.20 -2.43
CA THR A 265 16.53 -13.17 -1.32
C THR A 265 16.43 -14.46 -0.51
N ASP A 266 17.57 -15.10 -0.26
CA ASP A 266 17.67 -16.26 0.64
C ASP A 266 17.45 -15.82 2.09
N THR A 267 16.65 -16.56 2.85
CA THR A 267 16.31 -16.23 4.25
C THR A 267 16.50 -17.41 5.19
N ASP A 268 16.74 -17.12 6.47
CA ASP A 268 16.67 -18.12 7.54
C ASP A 268 15.22 -18.46 7.94
N ALA A 269 15.06 -19.26 9.00
CA ALA A 269 13.75 -19.69 9.51
C ALA A 269 12.91 -18.54 10.11
N ASP A 270 13.52 -17.40 10.41
CA ASP A 270 12.83 -16.20 10.92
C ASP A 270 12.51 -15.20 9.80
N SER A 271 12.73 -15.63 8.55
CA SER A 271 12.62 -14.83 7.34
C SER A 271 13.61 -13.64 7.32
N ILE A 272 14.77 -13.77 7.98
CA ILE A 272 15.85 -12.77 7.90
C ILE A 272 16.77 -13.13 6.72
N PRO A 273 17.01 -12.19 5.79
CA PRO A 273 17.91 -12.45 4.67
C PRO A 273 19.34 -12.79 5.09
N SER A 274 19.94 -13.77 4.41
CA SER A 274 21.34 -14.17 4.61
C SER A 274 22.33 -13.31 3.82
N GLY A 275 21.81 -12.39 2.99
CA GLY A 275 22.58 -11.65 1.97
C GLY A 275 22.74 -12.42 0.65
N LYS A 276 22.36 -13.70 0.58
CA LYS A 276 22.44 -14.48 -0.67
C LYS A 276 21.18 -14.34 -1.52
N PHE A 277 21.32 -14.70 -2.79
CA PHE A 277 20.21 -14.77 -3.74
C PHE A 277 20.00 -16.20 -4.22
N ILE A 278 18.75 -16.58 -4.41
CA ILE A 278 18.35 -17.85 -5.04
C ILE A 278 17.80 -17.53 -6.41
N CYS A 279 18.37 -18.12 -7.47
CA CYS A 279 17.81 -18.03 -8.81
C CYS A 279 16.47 -18.78 -8.85
N VAL A 280 15.43 -18.15 -9.42
CA VAL A 280 14.10 -18.76 -9.43
C VAL A 280 13.96 -19.90 -10.44
N GLY A 281 14.78 -19.91 -11.49
CA GLY A 281 14.70 -20.88 -12.58
C GLY A 281 14.75 -22.33 -12.10
N GLY A 282 13.75 -23.12 -12.46
CA GLY A 282 13.65 -24.53 -12.03
C GLY A 282 13.19 -24.73 -10.58
N THR A 283 12.83 -23.66 -9.87
CA THR A 283 12.30 -23.71 -8.49
C THR A 283 10.80 -23.43 -8.46
N PRO A 284 10.10 -23.72 -7.34
CA PRO A 284 8.71 -23.30 -7.12
C PRO A 284 8.48 -21.77 -7.20
N TYR A 285 9.55 -20.98 -7.08
CA TYR A 285 9.52 -19.53 -7.14
C TYR A 285 9.61 -18.98 -8.58
N ASP A 286 9.68 -19.83 -9.61
CA ASP A 286 9.70 -19.36 -11.00
C ASP A 286 8.32 -18.85 -11.46
N LEU A 287 8.04 -17.60 -11.11
CA LEU A 287 6.83 -16.85 -11.50
C LEU A 287 7.08 -15.94 -12.71
N ARG A 288 8.20 -16.10 -13.44
CA ARG A 288 8.47 -15.29 -14.66
C ARG A 288 7.50 -15.60 -15.78
N ILE A 289 6.98 -16.82 -15.79
CA ILE A 289 5.90 -17.26 -16.67
C ILE A 289 4.63 -17.34 -15.82
N PRO A 290 3.46 -16.90 -16.32
CA PRO A 290 2.21 -16.98 -15.57
C PRO A 290 1.94 -18.38 -15.00
N ARG A 291 1.59 -18.44 -13.71
CA ARG A 291 1.25 -19.67 -12.97
C ARG A 291 -0.01 -19.48 -12.16
N GLU A 292 -0.87 -20.49 -12.14
CA GLU A 292 -1.93 -20.58 -11.14
C GLU A 292 -1.33 -20.70 -9.74
N LEU A 293 -1.89 -19.91 -8.82
CA LEU A 293 -1.30 -19.68 -7.52
C LEU A 293 -1.40 -20.92 -6.62
N GLY A 294 -2.52 -21.65 -6.64
CA GLY A 294 -2.70 -22.87 -5.84
C GLY A 294 -1.62 -23.92 -6.10
N PRO A 295 -1.44 -24.41 -7.35
CA PRO A 295 -0.39 -25.36 -7.69
C PRO A 295 1.04 -24.83 -7.44
N ALA A 296 1.27 -23.53 -7.59
CA ALA A 296 2.58 -22.93 -7.30
C ALA A 296 2.87 -22.91 -5.80
N MET A 297 1.93 -22.43 -4.99
CA MET A 297 2.03 -22.41 -3.51
C MET A 297 2.25 -23.80 -2.95
N ALA A 298 1.54 -24.82 -3.44
CA ALA A 298 1.66 -26.20 -2.95
C ALA A 298 3.08 -26.79 -3.05
N LYS A 299 3.95 -26.22 -3.89
CA LYS A 299 5.33 -26.65 -4.11
C LYS A 299 6.35 -25.91 -3.23
N THR A 300 5.97 -24.86 -2.53
CA THR A 300 6.87 -24.13 -1.63
C THR A 300 6.93 -24.81 -0.25
N VAL A 301 8.00 -24.56 0.51
CA VAL A 301 8.22 -25.15 1.85
C VAL A 301 7.07 -24.82 2.81
N GLY A 302 6.54 -23.59 2.75
CA GLY A 302 5.45 -23.09 3.59
C GLY A 302 4.04 -23.29 3.04
N LYS A 303 3.88 -23.90 1.85
CA LYS A 303 2.63 -23.97 1.10
C LYS A 303 2.01 -22.60 0.81
N GLY A 304 2.86 -21.62 0.58
CA GLY A 304 2.55 -20.20 0.33
C GLY A 304 3.83 -19.42 0.02
N PHE A 305 3.69 -18.17 -0.39
CA PHE A 305 4.79 -17.24 -0.61
C PHE A 305 4.87 -16.22 0.52
N ASP A 306 6.08 -15.92 0.98
CA ASP A 306 6.42 -14.79 1.84
C ASP A 306 7.87 -14.37 1.53
N ASP A 307 8.10 -14.05 0.26
CA ASP A 307 9.44 -13.93 -0.30
C ASP A 307 9.62 -12.58 -0.97
N ASN A 308 10.80 -11.98 -0.81
CA ASN A 308 11.20 -10.81 -1.58
C ASN A 308 11.79 -11.25 -2.93
N PHE A 309 11.05 -10.93 -3.99
CA PHE A 309 11.48 -11.11 -5.37
C PHE A 309 12.33 -9.94 -5.82
N CYS A 310 13.52 -10.23 -6.36
CA CYS A 310 14.48 -9.25 -6.85
C CYS A 310 14.12 -8.86 -8.27
N LEU A 311 13.60 -7.64 -8.46
CA LEU A 311 13.05 -7.19 -9.74
C LEU A 311 14.14 -7.02 -10.80
N THR A 312 13.88 -7.59 -11.98
CA THR A 312 14.76 -7.44 -13.14
C THR A 312 14.47 -6.11 -13.82
N LYS A 313 15.36 -5.12 -13.61
CA LYS A 313 15.25 -3.79 -14.22
C LYS A 313 15.91 -3.74 -15.60
N GLY A 314 15.25 -3.08 -16.54
CA GLY A 314 15.88 -2.64 -17.79
C GLY A 314 16.84 -1.47 -17.55
N THR A 315 17.78 -1.23 -18.46
CA THR A 315 18.84 -0.22 -18.30
C THR A 315 18.37 1.23 -18.39
N GLU A 316 17.13 1.50 -18.84
CA GLU A 316 16.64 2.86 -19.16
C GLU A 316 15.24 3.20 -18.63
N GLN A 317 14.60 2.36 -17.81
CA GLN A 317 13.21 2.60 -17.39
C GLN A 317 13.11 3.09 -15.94
N GLY A 318 12.49 4.26 -15.74
CA GLY A 318 12.21 4.83 -14.41
C GLY A 318 11.26 3.95 -13.58
N ARG A 319 10.13 3.54 -14.17
CA ARG A 319 9.20 2.54 -13.59
C ARG A 319 9.32 1.24 -14.37
N THR A 320 9.55 0.13 -13.68
CA THR A 320 9.67 -1.21 -14.28
C THR A 320 8.38 -1.99 -14.05
N PHE A 321 7.98 -2.81 -15.03
CA PHE A 321 6.92 -3.81 -14.82
C PHE A 321 7.36 -4.79 -13.71
N THR A 322 6.52 -4.93 -12.68
CA THR A 322 6.80 -5.74 -11.49
C THR A 322 6.10 -7.08 -11.56
N ALA A 323 4.78 -7.04 -11.68
CA ALA A 323 3.94 -8.21 -11.60
C ALA A 323 2.63 -8.00 -12.36
N ARG A 324 2.05 -9.11 -12.82
CA ARG A 324 0.67 -9.18 -13.28
C ARG A 324 -0.05 -10.31 -12.56
N VAL A 325 -1.23 -10.01 -12.02
CA VAL A 325 -2.13 -10.97 -11.41
C VAL A 325 -3.46 -10.92 -12.13
N ILE A 326 -3.98 -12.08 -12.51
CA ILE A 326 -5.24 -12.25 -13.21
C ILE A 326 -6.14 -13.14 -12.37
N HIS A 327 -7.42 -12.79 -12.24
CA HIS A 327 -8.42 -13.73 -11.76
C HIS A 327 -9.31 -14.19 -12.94
N PRO A 328 -9.17 -15.46 -13.40
CA PRO A 328 -9.82 -15.91 -14.62
C PRO A 328 -11.34 -15.73 -14.61
N HIS A 329 -12.03 -16.07 -13.53
CA HIS A 329 -13.49 -16.04 -13.50
C HIS A 329 -14.07 -14.62 -13.53
N SER A 330 -13.47 -13.67 -12.80
CA SER A 330 -13.93 -12.27 -12.85
C SER A 330 -13.40 -11.55 -14.10
N GLY A 331 -12.29 -12.02 -14.68
CA GLY A 331 -11.57 -11.32 -15.73
C GLY A 331 -10.77 -10.12 -15.23
N ARG A 332 -10.80 -9.80 -13.92
CA ARG A 332 -10.03 -8.68 -13.37
C ARG A 332 -8.52 -8.95 -13.46
N VAL A 333 -7.78 -7.92 -13.83
CA VAL A 333 -6.33 -7.93 -13.94
C VAL A 333 -5.77 -6.81 -13.07
N LEU A 334 -4.71 -7.11 -12.34
CA LEU A 334 -3.86 -6.14 -11.66
C LEU A 334 -2.46 -6.21 -12.25
N GLU A 335 -1.96 -5.09 -12.75
CA GLU A 335 -0.55 -4.89 -13.06
C GLU A 335 0.07 -3.93 -12.07
N VAL A 336 1.28 -4.24 -11.62
CA VAL A 336 2.07 -3.39 -10.71
C VAL A 336 3.31 -2.91 -11.43
N TYR A 337 3.60 -1.62 -11.29
CA TYR A 337 4.83 -0.99 -11.78
C TYR A 337 5.50 -0.20 -10.66
N THR A 338 6.83 -0.23 -10.57
CA THR A 338 7.56 0.46 -9.51
C THR A 338 8.98 0.86 -9.88
N ASP A 339 9.55 1.81 -9.14
CA ASP A 339 10.98 2.14 -9.14
C ASP A 339 11.79 1.34 -8.11
N GLN A 340 11.15 0.53 -7.28
CA GLN A 340 11.81 -0.28 -6.24
C GLN A 340 12.63 -1.43 -6.82
N PRO A 341 13.67 -1.90 -6.09
CA PRO A 341 14.47 -3.04 -6.52
C PRO A 341 13.80 -4.39 -6.22
N GLY A 342 12.83 -4.45 -5.30
CA GLY A 342 12.18 -5.68 -4.88
C GLY A 342 10.66 -5.56 -4.74
N VAL A 343 10.01 -6.72 -4.64
CA VAL A 343 8.61 -6.84 -4.23
C VAL A 343 8.47 -8.00 -3.25
N GLN A 344 7.89 -7.76 -2.07
CA GLN A 344 7.44 -8.85 -1.20
C GLN A 344 6.16 -9.44 -1.80
N PHE A 345 6.18 -10.72 -2.12
CA PHE A 345 4.98 -11.45 -2.49
C PHE A 345 4.55 -12.34 -1.33
N TYR A 346 3.46 -11.94 -0.66
CA TYR A 346 2.96 -12.60 0.53
C TYR A 346 1.53 -13.10 0.32
N THR A 347 1.26 -14.39 0.53
CA THR A 347 -0.05 -15.01 0.28
C THR A 347 -0.88 -15.23 1.55
N SER A 348 -0.81 -14.32 2.53
CA SER A 348 -1.63 -14.39 3.75
C SER A 348 -1.42 -15.65 4.59
N ASN A 349 -0.19 -16.15 4.64
CA ASN A 349 0.14 -17.45 5.27
C ASN A 349 -0.09 -17.46 6.79
N PHE A 350 0.06 -16.30 7.44
CA PHE A 350 -0.04 -16.13 8.90
C PHE A 350 -1.40 -15.60 9.37
N MET A 351 -2.36 -15.43 8.46
CA MET A 351 -3.73 -15.14 8.85
C MET A 351 -4.36 -16.36 9.56
N PRO A 352 -5.42 -16.18 10.37
CA PRO A 352 -6.06 -17.29 11.08
C PRO A 352 -6.44 -18.44 10.15
N ASP A 353 -6.08 -19.66 10.52
CA ASP A 353 -6.34 -20.86 9.74
C ASP A 353 -7.47 -21.66 10.41
N PRO A 354 -8.74 -21.47 10.01
CA PRO A 354 -9.84 -22.23 10.59
C PRO A 354 -9.78 -23.73 10.24
N ASN A 355 -8.93 -24.11 9.28
CA ASN A 355 -8.78 -25.47 8.78
C ASN A 355 -7.51 -26.17 9.31
N LYS A 356 -6.75 -25.53 10.22
CA LYS A 356 -5.46 -26.03 10.75
C LYS A 356 -5.52 -27.45 11.34
N ASN A 357 -6.71 -27.89 11.76
CA ASN A 357 -6.97 -29.19 12.35
C ASN A 357 -7.84 -30.11 11.47
N ILE A 358 -8.11 -29.74 10.23
CA ILE A 358 -8.82 -30.58 9.25
C ILE A 358 -7.78 -31.44 8.54
N ASN A 359 -7.87 -32.77 8.68
CA ASN A 359 -7.11 -33.70 7.85
C ASN A 359 -7.85 -33.85 6.50
N PRO A 360 -7.36 -33.27 5.39
CA PRO A 360 -7.96 -33.53 4.08
C PRO A 360 -7.77 -35.02 3.77
N LYS A 361 -8.87 -35.74 3.51
CA LYS A 361 -8.77 -37.08 2.92
C LYS A 361 -8.24 -36.93 1.49
N PRO A 362 -7.16 -37.62 1.10
CA PRO A 362 -6.73 -37.63 -0.28
C PRO A 362 -7.80 -38.33 -1.11
N VAL A 363 -8.41 -37.61 -2.05
CA VAL A 363 -9.20 -38.22 -3.11
C VAL A 363 -8.22 -38.52 -4.24
N ASN A 364 -8.03 -39.80 -4.56
CA ASN A 364 -7.33 -40.22 -5.78
C ASN A 364 -8.21 -39.86 -6.98
N ALA A 365 -8.11 -38.63 -7.47
CA ALA A 365 -8.74 -38.19 -8.71
C ALA A 365 -7.63 -37.75 -9.69
N PRO A 366 -7.59 -38.27 -10.93
CA PRO A 366 -6.56 -37.93 -11.92
C PRO A 366 -6.63 -36.49 -12.46
N GLU A 367 -7.66 -35.72 -12.08
CA GLU A 367 -7.85 -34.33 -12.50
C GLU A 367 -8.07 -33.46 -11.25
N TYR A 368 -7.19 -32.46 -11.07
CA TYR A 368 -7.06 -31.64 -9.86
C TYR A 368 -8.23 -30.65 -9.63
N TYR A 369 -9.33 -30.77 -10.39
CA TYR A 369 -10.41 -29.78 -10.48
C TYR A 369 -11.66 -30.06 -9.65
N GLU A 370 -11.77 -31.20 -8.98
CA GLU A 370 -12.70 -31.29 -7.85
C GLU A 370 -11.99 -30.80 -6.60
N VAL A 371 -12.23 -29.52 -6.31
CA VAL A 371 -12.00 -28.86 -5.03
C VAL A 371 -12.28 -29.89 -3.94
N THR A 372 -11.28 -30.25 -3.13
CA THR A 372 -11.52 -30.90 -1.84
C THR A 372 -12.55 -30.04 -1.14
N ARG A 373 -13.82 -30.49 -1.10
CA ARG A 373 -14.72 -30.05 -0.05
C ARG A 373 -14.03 -30.47 1.23
N LEU A 374 -13.37 -29.51 1.87
CA LEU A 374 -12.96 -29.64 3.25
C LEU A 374 -14.26 -29.68 4.04
N GLU A 375 -14.89 -30.85 4.12
CA GLU A 375 -15.99 -31.03 5.06
C GLU A 375 -15.38 -30.86 6.47
N PRO A 376 -15.83 -29.87 7.25
CA PRO A 376 -15.32 -29.70 8.59
C PRO A 376 -15.86 -30.83 9.47
N LEU A 377 -14.99 -31.75 9.89
CA LEU A 377 -15.17 -32.41 11.18
C LEU A 377 -14.59 -31.47 12.23
N ILE A 378 -15.43 -30.60 12.82
CA ILE A 378 -14.99 -29.72 13.92
C ILE A 378 -15.50 -30.32 15.23
N PRO A 379 -14.62 -30.83 16.11
CA PRO A 379 -14.87 -30.80 17.54
C PRO A 379 -14.91 -29.32 17.98
N GLU A 380 -15.93 -28.89 18.71
CA GLU A 380 -16.03 -27.54 19.27
C GLU A 380 -14.70 -27.13 19.96
N GLY A 381 -14.15 -25.97 19.58
CA GLY A 381 -13.03 -25.32 20.28
C GLY A 381 -11.63 -25.37 19.64
N ALA A 382 -11.46 -25.95 18.45
CA ALA A 382 -10.12 -26.23 17.89
C ALA A 382 -9.64 -25.36 16.70
N ALA A 383 -10.35 -24.33 16.25
CA ALA A 383 -9.96 -23.53 15.06
C ALA A 383 -9.64 -22.07 15.42
N ASP A 384 -8.60 -21.48 14.78
CA ASP A 384 -8.29 -20.06 14.96
C ASP A 384 -9.47 -19.21 14.40
N PRO A 385 -10.05 -18.29 15.19
CA PRO A 385 -11.19 -17.50 14.72
C PRO A 385 -10.77 -16.56 13.58
N PRO A 386 -11.58 -16.43 12.52
CA PRO A 386 -11.26 -15.56 11.39
C PRO A 386 -11.24 -14.09 11.81
N ILE A 387 -10.44 -13.28 11.11
CA ILE A 387 -10.53 -11.82 11.24
C ILE A 387 -11.83 -11.37 10.59
N ARG A 388 -12.66 -10.65 11.35
CA ARG A 388 -13.90 -10.05 10.83
C ARG A 388 -13.58 -8.76 10.10
N GLY A 389 -13.72 -8.77 8.78
CA GLY A 389 -13.49 -7.62 7.91
C GLY A 389 -14.77 -6.90 7.52
N LYS A 390 -14.65 -6.06 6.47
CA LYS A 390 -15.73 -5.32 5.83
C LYS A 390 -16.99 -6.18 5.60
N GLY A 391 -18.16 -5.63 5.92
CA GLY A 391 -19.45 -6.30 5.74
C GLY A 391 -19.59 -7.62 6.50
N GLY A 392 -18.77 -7.86 7.52
CA GLY A 392 -18.72 -9.12 8.25
C GLY A 392 -18.00 -10.27 7.52
N ALA A 393 -17.26 -9.98 6.45
CA ALA A 393 -16.44 -10.95 5.74
C ALA A 393 -15.45 -11.64 6.70
N LYS A 394 -15.20 -12.94 6.47
CA LYS A 394 -14.27 -13.74 7.28
C LYS A 394 -12.95 -13.86 6.55
N TYR A 395 -11.93 -13.14 6.99
CA TYR A 395 -10.60 -13.26 6.41
C TYR A 395 -9.78 -14.32 7.15
N CYS A 396 -9.23 -15.24 6.37
CA CYS A 396 -8.48 -16.40 6.84
C CYS A 396 -7.17 -16.54 6.05
N LYS A 397 -6.35 -17.50 6.47
CA LYS A 397 -5.19 -17.97 5.72
C LYS A 397 -5.51 -18.15 4.24
N HIS A 398 -4.60 -17.64 3.41
CA HIS A 398 -4.71 -17.64 1.94
C HIS A 398 -5.96 -16.94 1.39
N GLY A 399 -6.57 -16.01 2.13
CA GLY A 399 -7.72 -15.22 1.65
C GLY A 399 -7.37 -14.04 0.74
N ALA A 400 -6.08 -13.72 0.61
CA ALA A 400 -5.55 -12.60 -0.18
C ALA A 400 -4.04 -12.73 -0.46
N PHE A 401 -3.52 -11.88 -1.34
CA PHE A 401 -2.08 -11.71 -1.56
C PHE A 401 -1.65 -10.24 -1.42
N CYS A 402 -0.39 -9.98 -1.07
CA CYS A 402 0.24 -8.65 -1.06
C CYS A 402 1.32 -8.57 -2.13
N LEU A 403 1.51 -7.39 -2.70
CA LEU A 403 2.62 -7.04 -3.59
C LEU A 403 3.28 -5.76 -3.05
N GLU A 404 4.08 -5.91 -2.01
CA GLU A 404 4.71 -4.78 -1.33
C GLU A 404 5.99 -4.40 -2.10
N THR A 405 5.93 -3.35 -2.93
CA THR A 405 7.13 -2.87 -3.62
C THR A 405 8.05 -2.19 -2.63
N GLN A 406 9.32 -2.61 -2.57
CA GLN A 406 10.22 -2.22 -1.48
C GLN A 406 11.69 -2.40 -1.86
N ASN A 407 12.58 -1.83 -1.05
CA ASN A 407 13.94 -2.33 -0.97
C ASN A 407 13.98 -3.70 -0.27
N PHE A 408 15.06 -4.46 -0.45
CA PHE A 408 15.20 -5.80 0.10
C PHE A 408 15.12 -5.79 1.64
N PRO A 409 14.46 -6.78 2.26
CA PRO A 409 14.43 -6.89 3.71
C PRO A 409 15.85 -6.91 4.29
N ASP A 410 16.02 -6.37 5.49
CA ASP A 410 17.30 -6.30 6.19
C ASP A 410 18.45 -5.62 5.41
N ALA A 411 18.20 -4.88 4.33
CA ALA A 411 19.24 -4.28 3.49
C ALA A 411 20.25 -3.40 4.23
N ILE A 412 19.87 -2.81 5.37
CA ILE A 412 20.80 -2.04 6.22
C ILE A 412 21.93 -2.90 6.82
N ASN A 413 21.73 -4.21 6.95
CA ASN A 413 22.71 -5.17 7.46
C ASN A 413 23.36 -6.02 6.35
N GLN A 414 22.93 -5.87 5.09
CA GLN A 414 23.38 -6.67 3.96
C GLN A 414 24.14 -5.79 2.96
N PRO A 415 25.48 -5.72 3.01
CA PRO A 415 26.27 -4.74 2.25
C PRO A 415 26.19 -4.93 0.72
N ASN A 416 25.75 -6.09 0.26
CA ASN A 416 25.56 -6.40 -1.16
C ASN A 416 24.12 -6.17 -1.66
N PHE A 417 23.21 -5.71 -0.79
CA PHE A 417 21.87 -5.28 -1.17
C PHE A 417 21.88 -3.78 -1.55
N PRO A 418 20.85 -3.28 -2.27
CA PRO A 418 20.73 -1.85 -2.52
C PRO A 418 20.69 -1.06 -1.21
N SER A 419 21.42 0.05 -1.14
CA SER A 419 21.49 0.85 0.08
C SER A 419 20.10 1.31 0.54
N ALA A 420 19.80 1.12 1.82
CA ALA A 420 18.61 1.65 2.48
C ALA A 420 18.86 3.02 3.15
N VAL A 421 20.07 3.59 3.06
CA VAL A 421 20.44 4.79 3.83
C VAL A 421 20.01 6.07 3.10
N LEU A 422 19.19 6.88 3.77
CA LEU A 422 18.86 8.25 3.39
C LEU A 422 19.76 9.23 4.15
N ASN A 423 20.55 10.01 3.42
CA ASN A 423 21.41 11.06 3.98
C ASN A 423 20.74 12.45 3.94
N PRO A 424 21.08 13.38 4.85
CA PRO A 424 20.61 14.75 4.78
C PRO A 424 20.95 15.41 3.44
N GLY A 425 20.00 16.18 2.89
CA GLY A 425 20.12 16.80 1.57
C GLY A 425 19.77 15.89 0.39
N ALA A 426 19.72 14.56 0.60
CA ALA A 426 19.16 13.63 -0.37
C ALA A 426 17.63 13.51 -0.18
N GLN A 427 16.95 13.03 -1.22
CA GLN A 427 15.53 12.75 -1.19
C GLN A 427 15.29 11.27 -1.48
N TYR A 428 14.54 10.61 -0.60
CA TYR A 428 13.98 9.29 -0.91
C TYR A 428 12.79 9.47 -1.84
N VAL A 429 12.71 8.63 -2.87
CA VAL A 429 11.58 8.54 -3.80
C VAL A 429 11.25 7.06 -3.98
N HIS A 430 9.96 6.73 -3.89
CA HIS A 430 9.42 5.44 -4.27
C HIS A 430 8.09 5.67 -4.99
N GLU A 431 7.97 5.18 -6.21
CA GLU A 431 6.76 5.20 -7.01
C GLU A 431 6.17 3.80 -7.15
N VAL A 432 4.86 3.67 -6.97
CA VAL A 432 4.10 2.45 -7.29
C VAL A 432 2.82 2.81 -8.04
N VAL A 433 2.50 2.01 -9.05
CA VAL A 433 1.27 2.10 -9.84
C VAL A 433 0.54 0.76 -9.75
N TYR A 434 -0.70 0.79 -9.26
CA TYR A 434 -1.64 -0.31 -9.36
C TYR A 434 -2.56 -0.02 -10.55
N LYS A 435 -2.33 -0.70 -11.68
CA LYS A 435 -3.16 -0.58 -12.88
C LYS A 435 -4.14 -1.73 -12.95
N PHE A 436 -5.43 -1.42 -12.98
CA PHE A 436 -6.47 -2.42 -13.17
C PHE A 436 -6.95 -2.48 -14.62
N ASP A 437 -7.22 -3.68 -15.08
CA ASP A 437 -7.80 -3.96 -16.39
C ASP A 437 -8.81 -5.12 -16.29
N VAL A 438 -9.53 -5.37 -17.37
CA VAL A 438 -10.53 -6.44 -17.47
C VAL A 438 -10.29 -7.21 -18.75
N LEU A 439 -9.95 -8.50 -18.62
CA LEU A 439 -9.96 -9.44 -19.75
C LEU A 439 -11.41 -9.62 -20.20
N ARG A 440 -11.69 -9.15 -21.42
CA ARG A 440 -12.92 -9.41 -22.15
C ARG A 440 -12.66 -10.56 -23.11
N ASP A 441 -13.65 -11.44 -23.25
CA ASP A 441 -13.60 -12.59 -24.18
C ASP A 441 -13.56 -12.16 -25.64
#